data_AF-A0A9D1HM09-F1
#
_entry.id   AF-A0A9D1HM09-F1
#
_cell.length_a   1.000
_cell.length_b   1.000
_cell.length_c   1.000
_cell.angle_alpha   90.00
_cell.angle_beta   90.00
_cell.angle_gamma   90.00
#
_symmetry.space_group_name_H-M   'P 1'
#
loop_
_entity.id
_entity.type
_entity.pdbx_description
1 polymer ?
#
loop_
_entity_poly.entity_id
_entity_poly.type
_entity_poly.pdbx_seq_one_letter_code
_entity_poly.pdbx_strand_id
1 'polypeptide(L)'
;MAGYESGGDGMSDIKPIVLKAQSTSNCVGVIRLTPEAEKVVRRLHSRSHLPIRQIVSEIIIQAEHLIDIDLSEYSEEEDDL
;
A
#
# COMPACT_ATOMS: atom_id res chain seq x y z
N MET A 1 7.92 -3.34 48.19
CA MET A 1 8.91 -3.33 47.09
C MET A 1 8.27 -2.57 45.94
N ALA A 2 8.83 -1.42 45.60
CA ALA A 2 8.29 -0.51 44.60
C ALA A 2 8.54 -1.03 43.18
N GLY A 3 7.53 -0.81 42.31
CA GLY A 3 7.65 -0.42 40.90
C GLY A 3 8.52 -1.26 39.96
N TYR A 4 7.88 -1.90 38.98
CA TYR A 4 7.85 -1.35 37.62
C TYR A 4 6.73 -2.07 36.83
N GLU A 5 5.59 -1.41 36.66
CA GLU A 5 4.69 -1.76 35.57
C GLU A 5 5.36 -1.25 34.30
N SER A 6 6.09 -2.15 33.63
CA SER A 6 6.77 -1.81 32.38
C SER A 6 5.71 -1.53 31.34
N GLY A 7 5.45 -0.24 31.10
CA GLY A 7 4.74 0.25 29.92
C GLY A 7 5.43 -0.30 28.68
N GLY A 8 4.81 -1.30 28.06
CA GLY A 8 5.08 -1.71 26.70
C GLY A 8 4.34 -0.75 25.79
N ASP A 9 5.10 0.21 25.29
CA ASP A 9 4.77 1.25 24.32
C ASP A 9 3.70 0.83 23.31
N GLY A 10 2.71 1.71 23.12
CA GLY A 10 1.68 1.59 22.11
C GLY A 10 2.29 1.67 20.72
N MET A 11 2.83 0.54 20.25
CA MET A 11 3.14 0.31 18.85
C MET A 11 1.80 0.33 18.14
N SER A 12 1.40 1.53 17.72
CA SER A 12 0.19 1.80 16.95
C SER A 12 0.05 0.66 15.96
N ASP A 13 -1.03 -0.13 16.03
CA ASP A 13 -1.29 -1.21 15.08
C ASP A 13 -1.25 -0.62 13.67
N ILE A 14 -0.07 -0.62 13.04
CA ILE A 14 0.12 -0.17 11.67
C ILE A 14 -0.63 -1.22 10.87
N LYS A 15 -1.84 -0.86 10.44
CA LYS A 15 -2.66 -1.75 9.65
C LYS A 15 -1.86 -2.12 8.39
N PRO A 16 -1.62 -3.42 8.15
CA PRO A 16 -0.87 -3.84 6.99
C PRO A 16 -1.60 -3.41 5.72
N ILE A 17 -0.84 -2.98 4.71
CA ILE A 17 -1.41 -2.66 3.40
C ILE A 17 -1.59 -4.00 2.69
N VAL A 18 -2.83 -4.47 2.59
CA VAL A 18 -3.12 -5.74 1.89
C VAL A 18 -3.31 -5.44 0.41
N LEU A 19 -2.38 -5.90 -0.41
CA LEU A 19 -2.49 -5.87 -1.87
C LEU A 19 -3.12 -7.17 -2.35
N LYS A 20 -4.40 -7.09 -2.77
CA LYS A 20 -5.09 -8.22 -3.40
C LYS A 20 -4.60 -8.41 -4.82
N ALA A 21 -3.98 -9.56 -5.11
CA ALA A 21 -3.57 -9.89 -6.46
C ALA A 21 -4.82 -10.03 -7.36
N GLN A 22 -4.86 -9.28 -8.46
CA GLN A 22 -5.90 -9.39 -9.47
C GLN A 22 -5.26 -9.55 -10.85
N SER A 23 -5.81 -10.46 -11.64
CA SER A 23 -5.36 -10.76 -13.00
C SER A 23 -5.83 -9.68 -13.98
N THR A 24 -5.24 -8.48 -13.93
CA THR A 24 -5.51 -7.45 -14.95
C THR A 24 -4.24 -6.85 -15.53
N SER A 25 -4.20 -6.88 -16.87
CA SER A 25 -3.19 -6.42 -17.83
C SER A 25 -1.98 -5.66 -17.30
N ASN A 26 -0.80 -6.25 -17.53
CA ASN A 26 0.51 -5.65 -17.34
C ASN A 26 0.62 -4.29 -18.03
N CYS A 27 0.78 -3.22 -17.26
CA CYS A 27 1.22 -1.95 -17.81
C CYS A 27 2.33 -1.35 -16.95
N VAL A 28 3.56 -1.47 -17.45
CA VAL A 28 4.72 -0.70 -17.01
C VAL A 28 4.79 0.53 -17.93
N GLY A 29 4.29 1.66 -17.44
CA GLY A 29 4.03 2.86 -18.21
C GLY A 29 3.05 3.79 -17.48
N VAL A 30 2.21 4.54 -18.20
CA VAL A 30 1.21 5.45 -17.62
C VAL A 30 0.26 4.66 -16.69
N ILE A 31 0.46 4.80 -15.37
CA ILE A 31 -0.39 4.19 -14.35
C ILE A 31 -1.72 4.95 -14.32
N ARG A 32 -2.83 4.25 -14.57
CA ARG A 32 -4.18 4.80 -14.40
C ARG A 32 -4.67 4.50 -12.99
N LEU A 33 -4.73 5.54 -12.17
CA LEU A 33 -5.31 5.43 -10.83
C LEU A 33 -6.82 5.28 -10.92
N THR A 34 -7.41 4.50 -10.00
CA THR A 34 -8.86 4.52 -9.80
C THR A 34 -9.32 5.90 -9.29
N PRO A 35 -10.60 6.28 -9.47
CA PRO A 35 -11.12 7.54 -8.97
C PRO A 35 -10.87 7.73 -7.45
N GLU A 36 -10.92 6.65 -6.68
CA GLU A 36 -10.64 6.62 -5.24
C GLU A 36 -9.17 6.94 -4.97
N ALA A 37 -8.25 6.31 -5.69
CA ALA A 37 -6.82 6.54 -5.57
C ALA A 37 -6.43 7.98 -6.00
N GLU A 38 -7.02 8.51 -7.07
CA GLU A 38 -6.81 9.91 -7.47
C GLU A 38 -7.19 10.89 -6.37
N LYS A 39 -8.33 10.68 -5.68
CA LYS A 39 -8.76 11.54 -4.57
C LYS A 39 -7.73 11.56 -3.45
N VAL A 40 -7.14 10.41 -3.11
CA VAL A 40 -6.10 10.30 -2.08
C VAL A 40 -4.86 11.11 -2.49
N VAL A 41 -4.36 10.87 -3.70
CA VAL A 41 -3.16 11.51 -4.22
C VAL A 41 -3.33 13.03 -4.37
N ARG A 42 -4.52 13.50 -4.82
CA ARG A 42 -4.85 14.93 -4.89
C ARG A 42 -4.87 15.60 -3.51
N ARG A 43 -5.43 14.93 -2.49
CA ARG A 43 -5.40 15.44 -1.11
C ARG A 43 -3.97 15.55 -0.57
N LEU A 44 -3.14 14.55 -0.85
CA LEU A 44 -1.73 14.58 -0.44
C LEU A 44 -0.98 15.73 -1.13
N HIS A 45 -1.18 15.89 -2.44
CA HIS A 45 -0.64 17.03 -3.19
C HIS A 45 -1.07 18.38 -2.60
N SER A 46 -2.34 18.56 -2.26
CA SER A 46 -2.81 19.81 -1.64
C SER A 46 -2.18 20.12 -0.28
N ARG A 47 -1.72 19.10 0.46
CA ARG A 47 -1.12 19.28 1.78
C ARG A 47 0.40 19.46 1.72
N SER A 48 1.07 18.72 0.83
CA SER A 48 2.53 18.71 0.74
C SER A 48 3.09 19.63 -0.34
N HIS A 49 2.27 20.04 -1.30
CA HIS A 49 2.68 20.78 -2.52
C HIS A 49 3.72 20.04 -3.37
N LEU A 50 3.89 18.74 -3.14
CA LEU A 50 4.81 17.90 -3.91
C LEU A 50 4.14 17.42 -5.21
N PRO A 51 4.88 17.27 -6.31
CA PRO A 51 4.37 16.67 -7.53
C PRO A 51 3.74 15.30 -7.27
N ILE A 52 2.60 15.02 -7.92
CA ILE A 52 1.88 13.74 -7.79
C ILE A 52 2.80 12.54 -7.99
N ARG A 53 3.68 12.59 -9.00
CA ARG A 53 4.67 11.54 -9.28
C ARG A 53 5.57 11.28 -8.09
N GLN A 54 6.07 12.34 -7.45
CA GLN A 54 6.95 12.21 -6.29
C GLN A 54 6.21 11.61 -5.09
N ILE A 55 4.97 12.05 -4.85
CA ILE A 55 4.13 11.49 -3.78
C ILE A 55 3.93 9.99 -3.97
N VAL A 56 3.53 9.57 -5.17
CA VAL A 56 3.27 8.14 -5.46
C VAL A 56 4.57 7.34 -5.34
N SER A 57 5.68 7.82 -5.90
CA SER A 57 6.98 7.13 -5.82
C SER A 57 7.45 6.96 -4.38
N GLU A 58 7.44 8.03 -3.58
CA GLU A 58 7.89 7.98 -2.19
C GLU A 58 7.03 7.05 -1.33
N ILE A 59 5.70 7.08 -1.52
CA ILE A 59 4.80 6.20 -0.79
C ILE A 59 5.06 4.74 -1.14
N ILE A 60 5.24 4.40 -2.43
CA ILE A 60 5.49 3.02 -2.84
C ILE A 60 6.80 2.51 -2.22
N ILE A 61 7.87 3.30 -2.28
CA ILE A 61 9.18 2.94 -1.70
C ILE A 61 9.06 2.74 -0.18
N GLN A 62 8.40 3.67 0.52
CA GLN A 62 8.24 3.58 1.96
C GLN A 62 7.26 2.48 2.38
N ALA A 63 6.26 2.17 1.56
CA ALA A 63 5.24 1.17 1.87
C ALA A 63 5.68 -0.26 1.57
N GLU A 64 6.75 -0.49 0.80
CA GLU A 64 7.18 -1.83 0.37
C GLU A 64 7.21 -2.84 1.53
N HIS A 65 7.85 -2.48 2.65
CA HIS A 65 8.00 -3.36 3.81
C HIS A 65 6.71 -3.54 4.64
N LEU A 66 5.64 -2.79 4.32
CA LEU A 66 4.33 -2.82 4.99
C LEU A 66 3.26 -3.49 4.12
N ILE A 67 3.60 -3.88 2.90
CA ILE A 67 2.67 -4.50 1.96
C ILE A 67 2.72 -6.02 2.16
N ASP A 68 1.56 -6.59 2.47
CA ASP A 68 1.33 -8.03 2.40
C ASP A 68 0.53 -8.34 1.13
N ILE A 69 0.97 -9.32 0.36
CA ILE A 69 0.36 -9.66 -0.93
C ILE A 69 -0.58 -10.84 -0.71
N ASP A 70 -1.88 -10.58 -0.81
CA ASP A 70 -2.90 -11.61 -0.71
C ASP A 70 -3.10 -12.26 -2.09
N LEU A 71 -2.61 -13.50 -2.22
CA LEU A 71 -2.72 -14.35 -3.40
C LEU A 71 -3.93 -15.30 -3.34
N SER A 72 -4.77 -15.23 -2.30
CA SER A 72 -5.87 -16.19 -2.10
C SER A 72 -6.91 -16.19 -3.22
N GLU A 73 -7.07 -15.08 -3.93
CA GLU A 73 -7.97 -14.92 -5.08
C GLU A 73 -7.26 -15.15 -6.43
N TYR A 74 -5.96 -15.49 -6.44
CA TYR A 74 -5.19 -15.80 -7.63
C TYR A 74 -5.25 -17.31 -7.91
N SER A 75 -6.24 -17.76 -8.69
CA SER A 75 -6.27 -19.12 -9.22
C SER A 75 -5.39 -19.21 -10.47
N GLU A 76 -4.28 -19.95 -10.38
CA GLU A 76 -3.60 -20.53 -11.54
C GLU A 76 -4.54 -21.60 -12.12
N GLU A 77 -5.56 -21.20 -12.87
CA GLU A 77 -6.32 -22.15 -13.69
C GLU A 77 -5.43 -22.57 -14.86
N GLU A 78 -4.70 -23.67 -14.61
CA GLU A 78 -4.06 -24.61 -15.53
C GLU A 78 -4.01 -24.17 -17.00
N ASP A 79 -2.82 -23.74 -17.45
CA ASP A 79 -2.37 -23.83 -18.84
C ASP A 79 -2.13 -25.33 -19.15
N ASP A 80 -3.20 -26.12 -19.21
CA ASP A 80 -3.22 -27.50 -19.71
C ASP A 80 -3.68 -27.46 -21.19
N LEU A 81 -2.75 -27.13 -22.10
CA LEU A 81 -2.90 -27.31 -23.55
C LEU A 81 -1.61 -27.80 -24.21
#